data_AF-A0A2A7URN0-F1
#
_entry.id   AF-A0A2A7URN0-F1
#
_cell.length_a   1.000
_cell.length_b   1.000
_cell.length_c   1.000
_cell.angle_alpha   90.00
_cell.angle_beta   90.00
_cell.angle_gamma   90.00
#
_symmetry.space_group_name_H-M   'P 1'
#
loop_
_entity.id
_entity.type
_entity.pdbx_description
1 polymer ?
#
loop_
_entity_poly.entity_id
_entity_poly.type
_entity_poly.pdbx_seq_one_letter_code
_entity_poly.pdbx_strand_id
1 'polypeptide(L)'
;MIPSNRPVLGRDLDAVRQEFGLLTNDIIWVLSMSITRWMQVVRQAPDEPVKDPTLALLVRFLAQHPELAVVPRQPTAGEMFALMNEVADVEPKRFATYFGAESSAAYRWMRPDARPSSTVTRLMHFLKTALLMQDTAGRTQLLEDWRKTVEQEARNRGVSDVFKTGRWTTPILDNGAPSSSLKRPPAAETEA
;
A
#
# COMPACT_ATOMS: atom_id res chain seq x y z
N MET A 1 -4.49 25.28 -5.78
CA MET A 1 -5.74 25.88 -6.33
C MET A 1 -5.72 25.89 -7.86
N ILE A 2 -6.74 25.32 -8.50
CA ILE A 2 -6.86 25.25 -9.97
C ILE A 2 -7.35 26.61 -10.49
N PRO A 3 -6.71 27.25 -11.48
CA PRO A 3 -7.16 28.53 -12.03
C PRO A 3 -8.62 28.47 -12.53
N SER A 4 -9.36 29.57 -12.34
CA SER A 4 -10.77 29.69 -12.74
C SER A 4 -10.96 29.98 -14.23
N ASN A 5 -9.91 30.46 -14.91
CA ASN A 5 -9.94 30.88 -16.31
C ASN A 5 -9.54 29.77 -17.31
N ARG A 6 -9.49 28.51 -16.88
CA ARG A 6 -9.21 27.36 -17.74
C ARG A 6 -9.95 26.09 -17.27
N PRO A 7 -10.15 25.11 -18.16
CA PRO A 7 -10.63 23.79 -17.77
C PRO A 7 -9.64 23.09 -16.81
N VAL A 8 -10.14 22.09 -16.09
CA VAL A 8 -9.32 21.16 -15.32
C VAL A 8 -8.52 20.29 -16.27
N LEU A 9 -7.25 20.06 -15.94
CA LEU A 9 -6.29 19.29 -16.73
C LEU A 9 -5.85 18.05 -15.96
N GLY A 10 -5.24 17.08 -16.65
CA GLY A 10 -4.70 15.88 -16.02
C GLY A 10 -3.70 16.14 -14.89
N ARG A 11 -2.83 17.14 -15.05
CA ARG A 11 -1.89 17.56 -13.99
C ARG A 11 -2.57 18.08 -12.72
N ASP A 12 -3.77 18.63 -12.82
CA ASP A 12 -4.52 19.08 -11.64
C ASP A 12 -5.01 17.90 -10.80
N LEU A 13 -5.34 16.76 -11.42
CA LEU A 13 -5.71 15.53 -10.71
C LEU A 13 -4.53 15.02 -9.87
N ASP A 14 -3.31 15.05 -10.42
CA ASP A 14 -2.12 14.65 -9.66
C ASP A 14 -1.79 15.64 -8.54
N ALA A 15 -2.00 16.94 -8.77
CA ALA A 15 -1.85 17.94 -7.72
C ALA A 15 -2.81 17.70 -6.55
N VAL A 16 -4.09 17.44 -6.83
CA VAL A 16 -5.09 17.06 -5.80
C VAL A 16 -4.67 15.78 -5.09
N ARG A 17 -4.23 14.73 -5.80
CA ARG A 17 -3.71 13.51 -5.17
C ARG A 17 -2.60 13.83 -4.15
N GLN A 18 -1.66 14.68 -4.53
CA GLN A 18 -0.53 15.07 -3.68
C GLN A 18 -0.97 15.90 -2.47
N GLU A 19 -1.90 16.83 -2.66
CA GLU A 19 -2.45 17.70 -1.61
C GLU A 19 -3.15 16.89 -0.51
N PHE A 20 -3.93 15.88 -0.88
CA PHE A 20 -4.53 14.93 0.08
C PHE A 20 -3.54 13.85 0.56
N GLY A 21 -2.28 13.88 0.11
CA GLY A 21 -1.25 12.91 0.50
C GLY A 21 -1.50 11.48 0.01
N LEU A 22 -2.36 11.28 -0.99
CA LEU A 22 -2.86 9.97 -1.41
C LEU A 22 -1.90 9.20 -2.32
N LEU A 23 -1.97 7.88 -2.23
CA LEU A 23 -1.42 6.99 -3.25
C LEU A 23 -2.32 6.98 -4.49
N THR A 24 -1.78 6.58 -5.64
CA THR A 24 -2.54 6.51 -6.90
C THR A 24 -3.81 5.66 -6.76
N ASN A 25 -3.73 4.51 -6.09
CA ASN A 25 -4.89 3.62 -5.91
C ASN A 25 -6.01 4.26 -5.08
N ASP A 26 -5.68 5.18 -4.18
CA ASP A 26 -6.67 5.82 -3.32
C ASP A 26 -7.34 6.99 -4.06
N ILE A 27 -6.60 7.80 -4.82
CA ILE A 27 -7.23 8.86 -5.62
C ILE A 27 -8.09 8.31 -6.76
N ILE A 28 -7.71 7.20 -7.41
CA ILE A 28 -8.56 6.62 -8.46
C ILE A 28 -9.86 6.05 -7.87
N TRP A 29 -9.85 5.59 -6.61
CA TRP A 29 -11.06 5.21 -5.90
C TRP A 29 -11.93 6.44 -5.60
N VAL A 30 -11.35 7.51 -5.05
CA VAL A 30 -12.08 8.78 -4.78
C VAL A 30 -12.71 9.36 -6.05
N LEU A 31 -11.97 9.35 -7.16
CA LEU A 31 -12.41 9.89 -8.45
C LEU A 31 -13.27 8.92 -9.27
N SER A 32 -13.56 7.72 -8.75
CA SER A 32 -14.28 6.65 -9.47
C SER A 32 -13.68 6.33 -10.85
N MET A 33 -12.35 6.29 -10.92
CA MET A 33 -11.57 6.07 -12.14
C MET A 33 -10.87 4.72 -12.14
N SER A 34 -10.67 4.15 -13.33
CA SER A 34 -9.74 3.04 -13.51
C SER A 34 -8.29 3.52 -13.59
N ILE A 35 -7.33 2.63 -13.31
CA ILE A 35 -5.90 2.94 -13.47
C ILE A 35 -5.56 3.28 -14.94
N THR A 36 -6.18 2.60 -15.91
CA THR A 36 -5.99 2.90 -17.33
C THR A 36 -6.44 4.33 -17.65
N ARG A 37 -7.59 4.75 -17.11
CA ARG A 37 -8.08 6.11 -17.28
C ARG A 37 -7.17 7.13 -16.61
N TRP A 38 -6.66 6.83 -15.42
CA TRP A 38 -5.65 7.65 -14.76
C TRP A 38 -4.39 7.81 -15.61
N MET A 39 -3.84 6.72 -16.15
CA MET A 39 -2.65 6.78 -17.00
C MET A 39 -2.89 7.63 -18.25
N GLN A 40 -4.04 7.48 -18.91
CA GLN A 40 -4.40 8.30 -20.07
C GLN A 40 -4.47 9.79 -19.72
N VAL A 41 -5.24 10.14 -18.68
CA VAL A 41 -5.51 11.54 -18.34
C VAL A 41 -4.30 12.22 -17.70
N VAL A 42 -3.61 11.55 -16.78
CA VAL A 42 -2.58 12.16 -15.92
C VAL A 42 -1.17 11.96 -16.45
N ARG A 43 -0.89 10.87 -17.16
CA ARG A 43 0.47 10.57 -17.65
C ARG A 43 0.63 10.83 -19.14
N GLN A 44 -0.36 10.47 -19.96
CA GLN A 44 -0.26 10.58 -21.42
C GLN A 44 -0.73 11.94 -21.92
N ALA A 45 -1.80 12.51 -21.33
CA ALA A 45 -2.38 13.78 -21.74
C ALA A 45 -2.51 14.79 -20.57
N PRO A 46 -1.44 15.07 -19.80
CA PRO A 46 -1.50 15.87 -18.58
C PRO A 46 -1.97 17.30 -18.79
N ASP A 47 -1.75 17.85 -19.99
CA ASP A 47 -2.05 19.23 -20.36
C ASP A 47 -3.33 19.38 -21.20
N GLU A 48 -4.01 18.27 -21.49
CA GLU A 48 -5.31 18.31 -22.18
C GLU A 48 -6.47 18.52 -21.18
N PRO A 49 -7.55 19.20 -21.60
CA PRO A 49 -8.78 19.29 -20.81
C PRO A 49 -9.35 17.92 -20.45
N VAL A 50 -9.71 17.76 -19.18
CA VAL A 50 -10.50 16.62 -18.72
C VAL A 50 -11.85 16.64 -19.45
N LYS A 51 -12.08 15.61 -20.28
CA LYS A 51 -13.26 15.53 -21.15
C LYS A 51 -14.58 15.35 -20.39
N ASP A 52 -14.53 14.73 -19.22
CA ASP A 52 -15.72 14.50 -18.38
C ASP A 52 -15.94 15.72 -17.45
N PRO A 53 -17.01 16.50 -17.63
CA PRO A 53 -17.28 17.66 -16.80
C PRO A 53 -17.56 17.30 -15.33
N THR A 54 -18.14 16.12 -15.05
CA THR A 54 -18.41 15.69 -13.65
C THR A 54 -17.10 15.44 -12.91
N LEU A 55 -16.17 14.75 -13.55
CA LEU A 55 -14.81 14.55 -13.02
C LEU A 55 -14.09 15.89 -12.81
N ALA A 56 -14.19 16.81 -13.78
CA ALA A 56 -13.59 18.14 -13.66
C ALA A 56 -14.17 18.93 -12.47
N LEU A 57 -15.49 18.89 -12.27
CA LEU A 57 -16.15 19.52 -11.13
C LEU A 57 -15.73 18.89 -9.80
N LEU A 58 -15.68 17.56 -9.72
CA LEU A 58 -15.21 16.85 -8.52
C LEU A 58 -13.78 17.25 -8.16
N VAL A 59 -12.85 17.24 -9.11
CA VAL A 59 -11.45 17.62 -8.88
C VAL A 59 -11.35 19.08 -8.42
N ARG A 60 -12.13 19.98 -9.03
CA ARG A 60 -12.17 21.38 -8.61
C ARG A 60 -12.70 21.55 -7.20
N PHE A 61 -13.78 20.82 -6.84
CA PHE A 61 -14.34 20.84 -5.50
C PHE A 61 -13.32 20.34 -4.47
N LEU A 62 -12.65 19.22 -4.74
CA LEU A 62 -11.60 18.71 -3.85
C LEU A 62 -10.42 19.68 -3.70
N ALA A 63 -10.00 20.34 -4.78
CA ALA A 63 -8.95 21.36 -4.73
C ALA A 63 -9.34 22.64 -3.98
N GLN A 64 -10.65 22.88 -3.78
CA GLN A 64 -11.18 23.99 -2.97
C GLN A 64 -11.40 23.59 -1.52
N HIS A 65 -11.46 22.29 -1.24
CA HIS A 65 -11.76 21.72 0.06
C HIS A 65 -10.72 20.67 0.51
N PRO A 66 -9.43 21.06 0.62
CA PRO A 66 -8.35 20.14 1.03
C PRO A 66 -8.52 19.60 2.46
N GLU A 67 -9.39 20.21 3.27
CA GLU A 67 -9.75 19.79 4.62
C GLU A 67 -10.61 18.51 4.68
N LEU A 68 -11.18 18.07 3.56
CA LEU A 68 -12.10 16.93 3.54
C LEU A 68 -11.38 15.60 3.81
N ALA A 69 -11.98 14.76 4.65
CA ALA A 69 -11.54 13.38 4.82
C ALA A 69 -12.12 12.49 3.69
N VAL A 70 -11.49 12.52 2.51
CA VAL A 70 -11.98 11.81 1.30
C VAL A 70 -11.73 10.30 1.33
N VAL A 71 -10.84 9.83 2.19
CA VAL A 71 -10.60 8.41 2.45
C VAL A 71 -10.56 8.16 3.95
N PRO A 72 -10.97 6.96 4.43
CA PRO A 72 -10.82 6.62 5.84
C PRO A 72 -9.36 6.74 6.28
N ARG A 73 -9.10 7.36 7.43
CA ARG A 73 -7.77 7.43 8.02
C ARG A 73 -7.27 6.02 8.29
N GLN A 74 -6.26 5.60 7.53
CA GLN A 74 -5.61 4.31 7.74
C GLN A 74 -4.67 4.41 8.95
N PRO A 75 -4.57 3.37 9.79
CA PRO A 75 -3.59 3.37 10.87
C PRO A 75 -2.17 3.30 10.32
N THR A 76 -1.22 3.87 11.04
CA THR A 76 0.20 3.64 10.77
C THR A 76 0.61 2.24 11.25
N ALA A 77 1.73 1.73 10.74
CA ALA A 77 2.26 0.45 11.22
C ALA A 77 2.61 0.48 12.71
N GLY A 78 3.15 1.61 13.20
CA GLY A 78 3.44 1.79 14.63
C GLY A 78 2.18 1.79 15.49
N GLU A 79 1.11 2.47 15.05
CA GLU A 79 -0.18 2.46 15.75
C GLU A 79 -0.78 1.05 15.80
N MET A 80 -0.73 0.32 14.68
CA MET A 80 -1.26 -1.04 14.62
C MET A 80 -0.42 -2.00 15.46
N PHE A 81 0.91 -1.88 15.43
CA PHE A 81 1.80 -2.69 16.24
C PHE A 81 1.56 -2.47 17.73
N ALA A 82 1.49 -1.23 18.19
CA ALA A 82 1.18 -0.91 19.58
C ALA A 82 -0.14 -1.55 20.02
N LEU A 83 -1.20 -1.41 19.20
CA LEU A 83 -2.50 -2.00 19.48
C LEU A 83 -2.46 -3.54 19.54
N MET A 84 -1.76 -4.20 18.63
CA MET A 84 -1.60 -5.65 18.69
C MET A 84 -0.79 -6.08 19.91
N ASN A 85 0.22 -5.29 20.28
CA ASN A 85 1.11 -5.59 21.40
C ASN A 85 0.45 -5.42 22.78
N GLU A 86 -0.59 -4.58 22.86
CA GLU A 86 -1.48 -4.50 24.03
C GLU A 86 -2.31 -5.78 24.22
N VAL A 87 -2.53 -6.54 23.14
CA VAL A 87 -3.40 -7.72 23.11
C VAL A 87 -2.62 -9.02 23.24
N ALA A 88 -1.44 -9.10 22.61
CA ALA A 88 -0.54 -10.25 22.65
C ALA A 88 0.91 -9.79 22.46
N ASP A 89 1.89 -10.53 22.99
CA ASP A 89 3.31 -10.22 22.80
C ASP A 89 3.74 -10.48 21.34
N VAL A 90 3.64 -9.46 20.49
CA VAL A 90 3.97 -9.54 19.07
C VAL A 90 5.40 -9.08 18.88
N GLU A 91 6.27 -9.99 18.42
CA GLU A 91 7.65 -9.62 18.09
C GLU A 91 7.69 -8.59 16.94
N PRO A 92 8.45 -7.48 17.07
CA PRO A 92 8.52 -6.43 16.05
C PRO A 92 8.89 -6.96 14.65
N LYS A 93 9.83 -7.92 14.56
CA LYS A 93 10.24 -8.52 13.28
C LYS A 93 9.15 -9.40 12.65
N ARG A 94 8.15 -9.84 13.41
CA ARG A 94 7.05 -10.70 12.94
C ARG A 94 5.76 -9.94 12.66
N PHE A 95 5.68 -8.69 13.09
CA PHE A 95 4.54 -7.81 12.85
C PHE A 95 4.08 -7.83 11.37
N ALA A 96 5.01 -7.66 10.43
CA ALA A 96 4.69 -7.66 9.01
C ALA A 96 4.08 -8.98 8.50
N THR A 97 4.42 -10.10 9.14
CA THR A 97 3.91 -11.43 8.80
C THR A 97 2.41 -11.54 9.03
N TYR A 98 1.85 -10.86 10.03
CA TYR A 98 0.40 -10.78 10.25
C TYR A 98 -0.37 -10.12 9.10
N PHE A 99 0.32 -9.42 8.19
CA PHE A 99 -0.27 -8.67 7.08
C PHE A 99 0.16 -9.20 5.71
N GLY A 100 0.59 -10.45 5.62
CA GLY A 100 0.96 -11.03 4.32
C GLY A 100 2.33 -10.58 3.80
N ALA A 101 3.16 -9.95 4.63
CA ALA A 101 4.47 -9.42 4.24
C ALA A 101 5.64 -10.12 4.93
N GLU A 102 6.79 -10.07 4.27
CA GLU A 102 8.06 -10.58 4.79
C GLU A 102 8.46 -9.86 6.09
N SER A 103 9.12 -10.56 7.01
CA SER A 103 9.63 -9.99 8.27
C SER A 103 10.50 -8.75 8.06
N SER A 104 11.26 -8.68 6.97
CA SER A 104 12.10 -7.52 6.63
C SER A 104 11.30 -6.25 6.33
N ALA A 105 10.01 -6.36 5.99
CA ALA A 105 9.14 -5.21 5.76
C ALA A 105 8.81 -4.46 7.07
N ALA A 106 8.80 -5.14 8.22
CA ALA A 106 8.42 -4.54 9.49
C ALA A 106 9.25 -3.30 9.82
N TYR A 107 10.58 -3.39 9.74
CA TYR A 107 11.47 -2.24 10.00
C TYR A 107 11.27 -1.08 9.03
N ARG A 108 10.95 -1.37 7.76
CA ARG A 108 10.64 -0.33 6.76
C ARG A 108 9.33 0.38 7.08
N TRP A 109 8.35 -0.35 7.57
CA TRP A 109 7.03 0.19 7.92
C TRP A 109 7.05 1.03 9.20
N MET A 110 7.97 0.79 10.13
CA MET A 110 8.08 1.55 11.38
C MET A 110 8.70 2.95 11.22
N ARG A 111 9.11 3.37 10.02
CA ARG A 111 9.64 4.73 9.80
C ARG A 111 8.50 5.76 9.79
N PRO A 112 8.71 7.00 10.29
CA PRO A 112 7.66 8.02 10.34
C PRO A 112 7.04 8.38 8.98
N ASP A 113 7.83 8.26 7.91
CA ASP A 113 7.46 8.58 6.52
C ASP A 113 7.06 7.33 5.71
N ALA A 114 7.03 6.15 6.34
CA ALA A 114 6.73 4.91 5.67
C ALA A 114 5.31 4.90 5.12
N ARG A 115 5.18 4.46 3.87
CA ARG A 115 3.88 4.23 3.22
C ARG A 115 3.80 2.78 2.77
N PRO A 116 3.31 1.86 3.63
CA PRO A 116 2.96 0.52 3.19
C PRO A 116 1.95 0.58 2.03
N SER A 117 1.82 -0.51 1.26
CA SER A 117 0.85 -0.53 0.15
C SER A 117 -0.57 -0.30 0.65
N SER A 118 -1.45 0.27 -0.19
CA SER A 118 -2.85 0.53 0.18
C SER A 118 -3.58 -0.73 0.66
N THR A 119 -3.24 -1.91 0.12
CA THR A 119 -3.84 -3.19 0.56
C THR A 119 -3.46 -3.53 1.99
N VAL A 120 -2.17 -3.34 2.35
CA VAL A 120 -1.69 -3.58 3.72
C VAL A 120 -2.35 -2.60 4.69
N THR A 121 -2.37 -1.31 4.37
CA THR A 121 -2.96 -0.30 5.27
C THR A 121 -4.46 -0.51 5.45
N ARG A 122 -5.18 -0.94 4.40
CA ARG A 122 -6.59 -1.34 4.49
C ARG A 122 -6.80 -2.56 5.39
N LEU A 123 -5.95 -3.58 5.28
CA LEU A 123 -6.02 -4.74 6.17
C LEU A 123 -5.76 -4.33 7.62
N MET A 124 -4.76 -3.47 7.87
CA MET A 124 -4.52 -2.89 9.21
C MET A 124 -5.74 -2.11 9.72
N HIS A 125 -6.38 -1.30 8.86
CA HIS A 125 -7.58 -0.56 9.24
C HIS A 125 -8.72 -1.49 9.65
N PHE A 126 -9.05 -2.51 8.86
CA PHE A 126 -10.14 -3.41 9.19
C PHE A 126 -9.83 -4.27 10.43
N LEU A 127 -8.58 -4.75 10.57
CA LEU A 127 -8.18 -5.48 11.77
C LEU A 127 -8.22 -4.60 13.02
N LYS A 128 -7.74 -3.35 12.95
CA LYS A 128 -7.86 -2.36 14.03
C LYS A 128 -9.32 -2.13 14.40
N THR A 129 -10.18 -1.87 13.43
CA THR A 129 -11.61 -1.65 13.66
C THR A 129 -12.24 -2.86 14.34
N ALA A 130 -11.97 -4.07 13.85
CA ALA A 130 -12.48 -5.29 14.44
C ALA A 130 -11.99 -5.51 15.89
N LEU A 131 -10.72 -5.26 16.18
CA LEU A 131 -10.16 -5.32 17.53
C LEU A 131 -10.80 -4.30 18.48
N LEU A 132 -10.99 -3.06 18.02
CA LEU A 132 -11.59 -1.99 18.83
C LEU A 132 -13.07 -2.23 19.14
N MET A 133 -13.76 -3.03 18.33
CA MET A 133 -15.16 -3.45 18.58
C MET A 133 -15.29 -4.54 19.65
N GLN A 134 -14.19 -5.18 20.06
CA GLN A 134 -14.18 -6.23 21.08
C GLN A 134 -13.77 -5.67 22.45
N ASP A 135 -14.22 -6.37 23.50
CA ASP A 135 -13.66 -6.24 24.85
C ASP A 135 -12.27 -6.91 24.94
N THR A 136 -11.64 -6.89 26.12
CA THR A 136 -10.28 -7.43 26.28
C THR A 136 -10.17 -8.90 25.90
N ALA A 137 -11.12 -9.74 26.35
CA ALA A 137 -11.09 -11.18 26.06
C ALA A 137 -11.33 -11.45 24.56
N GLY A 138 -12.28 -10.73 23.95
CA GLY A 138 -12.58 -10.82 22.53
C GLY A 138 -11.42 -10.35 21.65
N ARG A 139 -10.65 -9.33 22.07
CA ARG A 139 -9.43 -8.90 21.35
C ARG A 139 -8.39 -10.01 21.29
N THR A 140 -8.10 -10.64 22.43
CA THR A 140 -7.12 -11.73 22.50
C THR A 140 -7.55 -12.91 21.62
N GLN A 141 -8.82 -13.29 21.70
CA GLN A 141 -9.37 -14.37 20.89
C GLN A 141 -9.31 -14.06 19.38
N LEU A 142 -9.74 -12.85 18.98
CA LEU A 142 -9.72 -12.41 17.59
C LEU A 142 -8.30 -12.41 17.03
N LEU A 143 -7.32 -11.90 17.78
CA LEU A 143 -5.94 -11.85 17.32
C LEU A 143 -5.33 -13.25 17.16
N GLU A 144 -5.67 -14.18 18.05
CA GLU A 144 -5.23 -15.58 17.93
C GLU A 144 -5.89 -16.31 16.77
N ASP A 145 -7.18 -16.07 16.52
CA ASP A 145 -7.86 -16.62 15.34
C ASP A 145 -7.33 -16.03 14.03
N TRP A 146 -6.95 -14.75 14.06
CA TRP A 146 -6.26 -14.12 12.94
C TRP A 146 -4.87 -14.73 12.70
N ARG A 147 -4.11 -15.01 13.76
CA ARG A 147 -2.83 -15.72 13.67
C ARG A 147 -2.99 -17.10 13.00
N LYS A 148 -3.97 -17.89 13.43
CA LYS A 148 -4.29 -19.20 12.83
C LYS A 148 -4.67 -19.08 11.36
N THR A 149 -5.40 -18.02 11.00
CA THR A 149 -5.76 -17.72 9.60
C THR A 149 -4.51 -17.43 8.77
N VAL A 150 -3.58 -16.64 9.30
CA VAL A 150 -2.29 -16.36 8.66
C VAL A 150 -1.48 -17.65 8.46
N GLU A 151 -1.40 -18.52 9.47
CA GLU A 151 -0.72 -19.82 9.37
C GLU A 151 -1.40 -20.77 8.36
N GLN A 152 -2.74 -20.80 8.32
CA GLN A 152 -3.47 -21.61 7.35
C GLN A 152 -3.23 -21.13 5.91
N GLU A 153 -3.28 -19.82 5.68
CA GLU A 153 -3.02 -19.24 4.36
C GLU A 153 -1.58 -19.51 3.90
N ALA A 154 -0.61 -19.43 4.82
CA ALA A 154 0.78 -19.78 4.54
C ALA A 154 0.94 -21.26 4.17
N ARG A 155 0.29 -22.18 4.91
CA ARG A 155 0.29 -23.62 4.61
C ARG A 155 -0.30 -23.92 3.23
N ASN A 156 -1.39 -23.24 2.87
CA ASN A 156 -2.01 -23.36 1.54
C ASN A 156 -1.06 -22.91 0.41
N ARG A 157 -0.05 -22.08 0.72
CA ARG A 157 1.00 -21.62 -0.21
C ARG A 157 2.28 -22.47 -0.15
N GLY A 158 2.28 -23.56 0.61
CA GLY A 158 3.45 -24.43 0.78
C GLY A 158 4.48 -23.94 1.81
N VAL A 159 4.14 -22.95 2.64
CA VAL A 159 4.98 -22.46 3.74
C VAL A 159 4.49 -23.09 5.05
N SER A 160 5.31 -23.96 5.65
CA SER A 160 4.91 -24.72 6.85
C SER A 160 4.87 -23.89 8.14
N ASP A 161 5.77 -22.91 8.30
CA ASP A 161 5.84 -22.08 9.51
C ASP A 161 6.25 -20.64 9.15
N VAL A 162 5.25 -19.83 8.81
CA VAL A 162 5.43 -18.45 8.34
C VAL A 162 5.97 -17.52 9.43
N PHE A 163 5.62 -17.76 10.69
CA PHE A 163 6.09 -16.94 11.81
C PHE A 163 7.51 -17.31 12.23
N LYS A 164 7.97 -18.55 12.02
CA LYS A 164 9.38 -18.92 12.20
C LYS A 164 10.26 -18.44 11.05
N THR A 165 9.83 -18.62 9.81
CA THR A 165 10.64 -18.19 8.65
C THR A 165 10.59 -16.69 8.45
N GLY A 166 9.45 -16.07 8.74
CA GLY A 166 9.16 -14.68 8.39
C GLY A 166 8.91 -14.48 6.91
N ARG A 167 8.69 -15.55 6.14
CA ARG A 167 8.60 -15.52 4.68
C ARG A 167 7.28 -16.10 4.19
N TRP A 168 6.73 -15.48 3.15
CA TRP A 168 5.49 -15.90 2.48
C TRP A 168 5.73 -16.71 1.21
N THR A 169 7.00 -16.93 0.84
CA THR A 169 7.42 -17.77 -0.27
C THR A 169 8.39 -18.85 0.20
N THR A 170 8.26 -20.04 -0.39
CA THR A 170 9.26 -21.10 -0.23
C THR A 170 10.51 -20.68 -0.99
N PRO A 171 11.72 -20.80 -0.41
CA PRO A 171 12.95 -20.62 -1.18
C PRO A 171 12.90 -21.54 -2.39
N ILE A 172 13.12 -21.01 -3.60
CA ILE A 172 13.44 -21.84 -4.75
C ILE A 172 14.75 -22.53 -4.36
N LEU A 173 14.69 -23.84 -4.11
CA LEU A 173 15.90 -24.64 -4.01
C LEU A 173 16.54 -24.57 -5.39
N ASP A 174 17.61 -23.80 -5.50
CA ASP A 174 18.44 -23.72 -6.69
C ASP A 174 19.13 -25.09 -6.82
N ASN A 175 18.47 -26.03 -7.51
CA ASN A 175 19.02 -27.34 -7.81
C ASN A 175 20.08 -27.20 -8.91
N GLY A 176 21.18 -26.52 -8.59
CA GLY A 176 22.45 -26.58 -9.32
C GLY A 176 22.38 -26.28 -10.81
N ALA A 177 21.57 -25.31 -11.25
CA ALA A 177 21.71 -24.81 -12.62
C ALA A 177 23.03 -24.02 -12.72
N PRO A 178 23.94 -24.36 -13.65
CA PRO A 178 25.22 -23.66 -13.75
C PRO A 178 24.97 -22.18 -14.05
N SER A 179 25.55 -21.32 -13.21
CA SER A 179 25.62 -19.87 -13.39
C SER A 179 26.02 -19.56 -14.84
N SER A 180 25.06 -19.08 -15.63
CA SER A 180 25.33 -18.49 -16.94
C SER A 180 26.15 -17.23 -16.73
N SER A 181 27.47 -17.34 -16.94
CA SER A 181 28.40 -16.22 -17.02
C SER A 181 28.21 -15.52 -18.37
N LEU A 182 27.10 -14.77 -18.49
CA LEU A 182 26.95 -13.78 -19.55
C LEU A 182 27.98 -12.67 -19.29
N LYS A 183 29.14 -12.79 -19.95
CA LYS A 183 30.12 -11.71 -20.10
C LYS A 183 29.39 -10.46 -20.60
N ARG A 184 29.47 -9.37 -19.82
CA ARG A 184 29.12 -8.03 -20.29
C ARG A 184 29.93 -7.74 -21.57
N PRO A 185 29.31 -7.23 -22.65
CA PRO A 185 30.07 -6.71 -23.77
C PRO A 185 30.90 -5.50 -23.31
N PRO A 186 32.13 -5.33 -23.83
CA PRO A 186 32.94 -4.16 -23.52
C PRO A 186 32.24 -2.87 -24.01
N ALA A 187 32.38 -1.81 -23.23
CA ALA A 187 31.87 -0.48 -23.56
C ALA A 187 32.52 0.00 -24.86
N ALA A 188 31.70 0.50 -25.78
CA ALA A 188 32.19 1.15 -26.99
C ALA A 188 33.02 2.38 -26.60
N GLU A 189 34.27 2.40 -27.05
CA GLU A 189 35.13 3.57 -26.98
C GLU A 189 34.53 4.66 -27.88
N THR A 190 34.22 5.80 -27.26
CA THR A 190 34.00 7.07 -27.95
C THR A 190 35.31 7.50 -28.59
N GLU A 191 35.41 7.42 -29.93
CA GLU A 191 36.38 8.18 -30.69
C GLU A 191 35.88 9.61 -30.95
N ALA A 192 36.86 10.50 -31.07
CA ALA A 192 36.81 11.96 -31.06
C ALA A 192 36.07 12.63 -32.23
#